data_AF-A0A7S6WPY9-F1
#
_entry.id   AF-A0A7S6WPY9-F1
#
_cell.length_a   1.000
_cell.length_b   1.000
_cell.length_c   1.000
_cell.angle_alpha   90.00
_cell.angle_beta   90.00
_cell.angle_gamma   90.00
#
_symmetry.space_group_name_H-M   'P 1'
#
loop_
_entity.id
_entity.type
_entity.pdbx_description
1 polymer ?
#
loop_
_entity_poly.entity_id
_entity_poly.type
_entity_poly.pdbx_seq_one_letter_code
_entity_poly.pdbx_strand_id
1 'polypeptide(L)'
;MKRDEGSERGAFRHALWQSIIASKDGFSVATDIGNGHDKDILKMNKPPYADLESADAFAEQLNNIIGRGIGLDNTNASPSELAKMVLDEFHTNGLFTVTKNEDGSYGAQYTRLSKEEYDYAIGILNKLNEKGLINK
;
A
#
# COMPACT_ATOMS: atom_id res chain seq x y z
N MET A 1 16.40 -9.77 8.14
CA MET A 1 15.52 -8.71 7.59
C MET A 1 14.20 -9.38 7.26
N LYS A 2 13.07 -8.97 7.84
CA LYS A 2 11.74 -9.50 7.42
C LYS A 2 11.51 -9.06 5.97
N ARG A 3 11.03 -9.95 5.10
CA ARG A 3 10.72 -9.63 3.71
C ARG A 3 9.57 -8.62 3.68
N ASP A 4 9.63 -7.69 2.74
CA ASP A 4 8.57 -6.69 2.54
C ASP A 4 7.37 -7.28 1.79
N GLU A 5 7.66 -8.30 0.98
CA GLU A 5 6.69 -9.10 0.22
C GLU A 5 5.55 -9.57 1.11
N GLY A 6 4.33 -9.20 0.73
CA GLY A 6 3.07 -9.60 1.35
C GLY A 6 2.83 -8.99 2.72
N SER A 7 3.69 -8.08 3.18
CA SER A 7 3.65 -7.54 4.53
C SER A 7 2.85 -6.25 4.64
N GLU A 8 2.51 -5.87 5.87
CA GLU A 8 1.88 -4.58 6.18
C GLU A 8 2.74 -3.39 5.73
N ARG A 9 4.07 -3.53 5.80
CA ARG A 9 5.01 -2.48 5.36
C ARG A 9 4.96 -2.29 3.85
N GLY A 10 4.92 -3.40 3.09
CA GLY A 10 4.74 -3.39 1.65
C GLY A 10 3.40 -2.75 1.27
N ALA A 11 2.32 -3.17 1.93
CA ALA A 11 0.99 -2.64 1.72
C ALA A 11 0.92 -1.10 1.89
N PHE A 12 1.42 -0.60 3.03
CA PHE A 12 1.48 0.83 3.32
C PHE A 12 2.33 1.59 2.29
N ARG A 13 3.52 1.06 1.94
CA ARG A 13 4.45 1.70 1.00
C ARG A 13 3.82 1.86 -0.38
N HIS A 14 3.18 0.83 -0.91
CA HIS A 14 2.56 0.86 -2.25
C HIS A 14 1.40 1.84 -2.30
N ALA A 15 0.51 1.80 -1.31
CA ALA A 15 -0.59 2.76 -1.19
C ALA A 15 -0.08 4.21 -1.07
N LEU A 16 0.93 4.47 -0.23
CA LEU A 16 1.51 5.80 -0.08
C LEU A 16 2.21 6.30 -1.35
N TRP A 17 2.99 5.44 -2.00
CA TRP A 17 3.70 5.86 -3.21
C TRP A 17 2.73 6.25 -4.34
N GLN A 18 1.67 5.45 -4.52
CA GLN A 18 0.65 5.74 -5.51
C GLN A 18 -0.23 6.93 -5.14
N SER A 19 -0.49 7.18 -3.86
CA SER A 19 -1.21 8.38 -3.44
C SER A 19 -0.41 9.65 -3.71
N ILE A 20 0.90 9.64 -3.46
CA ILE A 20 1.78 10.78 -3.76
C ILE A 20 1.81 11.07 -5.27
N ILE A 21 2.00 10.04 -6.10
CA ILE A 21 2.04 10.23 -7.56
C ILE A 21 0.68 10.70 -8.07
N ALA A 22 -0.42 10.07 -7.64
CA ALA A 22 -1.75 10.44 -8.12
C ALA A 22 -2.17 11.85 -7.69
N SER A 23 -1.83 12.26 -6.46
CA SER A 23 -2.12 13.61 -5.96
C SER A 23 -1.38 14.71 -6.75
N LYS A 24 -0.19 14.40 -7.26
CA LYS A 24 0.66 15.34 -7.98
C LYS A 24 0.47 15.32 -9.50
N ASP A 25 0.47 14.12 -10.08
CA ASP A 25 0.59 13.89 -11.52
C ASP A 25 -0.69 13.24 -12.12
N GLY A 26 -1.70 12.97 -11.28
CA GLY A 26 -3.00 12.44 -11.68
C GLY A 26 -3.02 10.93 -11.92
N PHE A 27 -4.24 10.42 -12.13
CA PHE A 27 -4.51 8.98 -12.20
C PHE A 27 -3.75 8.24 -13.30
N SER A 28 -3.68 8.84 -14.50
CA SER A 28 -3.08 8.19 -15.67
C SER A 28 -1.60 7.95 -15.46
N VAL A 29 -0.86 8.99 -15.01
CA VAL A 29 0.57 8.88 -14.74
C VAL A 29 0.85 7.89 -13.62
N ALA A 30 0.07 7.94 -12.53
CA ALA A 30 0.19 6.98 -11.44
C ALA A 30 -0.06 5.54 -11.90
N THR A 31 -1.03 5.34 -12.80
CA THR A 31 -1.35 4.04 -13.38
C THR A 31 -0.22 3.51 -14.25
N ASP A 32 0.35 4.34 -15.13
CA ASP A 32 1.46 3.96 -15.99
C ASP A 32 2.71 3.58 -15.17
N ILE A 33 3.00 4.35 -14.11
CA ILE A 33 4.13 4.06 -13.21
C ILE A 33 3.88 2.78 -12.39
N GLY A 34 2.70 2.64 -11.80
CA GLY A 34 2.36 1.48 -10.96
C GLY A 34 2.30 0.16 -11.75
N ASN A 35 1.79 0.21 -12.99
CA ASN A 35 1.70 -0.96 -13.87
C ASN A 35 2.98 -1.22 -14.68
N GLY A 36 3.97 -0.31 -14.63
CA GLY A 36 5.24 -0.50 -15.31
C GLY A 36 6.02 -1.72 -14.81
N HIS A 37 5.80 -2.10 -13.55
CA HIS A 37 6.40 -3.28 -12.93
C HIS A 37 5.62 -4.57 -13.28
N ASP A 38 4.29 -4.54 -13.19
CA ASP A 38 3.44 -5.74 -13.32
C ASP A 38 2.43 -5.57 -14.48
N LYS A 39 2.68 -6.29 -15.58
CA LYS A 39 1.80 -6.23 -16.76
C LYS A 39 0.48 -6.95 -16.48
N ASP A 40 -0.59 -6.16 -16.44
CA ASP A 40 -2.01 -6.53 -16.32
C ASP A 40 -2.42 -7.27 -15.03
N ILE A 41 -2.94 -6.51 -14.06
CA ILE A 41 -3.77 -7.02 -12.94
C ILE A 41 -4.87 -7.97 -13.44
N LEU A 42 -5.44 -7.65 -14.61
CA LEU A 42 -6.51 -8.42 -15.23
C LEU A 42 -6.05 -9.78 -15.79
N LYS A 43 -4.74 -9.98 -15.97
CA LYS A 43 -4.12 -11.24 -16.38
C LYS A 43 -3.56 -12.03 -15.20
N MET A 44 -3.44 -11.44 -14.01
CA MET A 44 -3.13 -12.19 -12.81
C MET A 44 -4.28 -13.15 -12.52
N ASN A 45 -3.98 -14.45 -12.53
CA ASN A 45 -4.95 -15.48 -12.19
C ASN A 45 -5.51 -15.20 -10.79
N LYS A 46 -6.83 -15.33 -10.60
CA LYS A 46 -7.44 -15.13 -9.28
C LYS A 46 -6.84 -16.12 -8.26
N PRO A 47 -6.64 -15.71 -7.01
CA PRO A 47 -6.13 -16.57 -5.94
C PRO A 47 -6.95 -17.86 -5.76
N PRO A 48 -6.36 -18.92 -5.19
CA PRO A 48 -5.05 -18.93 -4.55
C PRO A 48 -3.85 -19.10 -5.51
N TYR A 49 -2.71 -18.54 -5.14
CA TYR A 49 -1.45 -18.57 -5.89
C TYR A 49 -0.51 -19.68 -5.38
N ALA A 50 0.34 -20.22 -6.25
CA ALA A 50 1.30 -21.26 -5.88
C ALA A 50 2.53 -20.72 -5.11
N ASP A 51 2.82 -19.43 -5.27
CA ASP A 51 4.00 -18.78 -4.71
C ASP A 51 3.66 -17.40 -4.12
N LEU A 52 4.54 -16.95 -3.21
CA LEU A 52 4.40 -15.67 -2.50
C LEU A 52 4.55 -14.47 -3.44
N GLU A 53 5.44 -14.54 -4.43
CA GLU A 53 5.75 -13.46 -5.34
C GLU A 53 4.51 -13.06 -6.17
N SER A 54 3.81 -14.05 -6.73
CA SER A 54 2.57 -13.82 -7.48
C SER A 54 1.45 -13.26 -6.62
N ALA A 55 1.32 -13.76 -5.38
CA ALA A 55 0.32 -13.25 -4.44
C ALA A 55 0.62 -11.83 -3.98
N ASP A 56 1.90 -11.51 -3.77
CA ASP A 56 2.37 -10.19 -3.37
C ASP A 56 2.17 -9.17 -4.48
N ALA A 57 2.60 -9.48 -5.70
CA ALA A 57 2.40 -8.60 -6.85
C ALA A 57 0.91 -8.26 -7.06
N PHE A 58 0.00 -9.22 -6.82
CA PHE A 58 -1.43 -8.96 -6.82
C PHE A 58 -1.87 -8.03 -5.68
N ALA A 59 -1.39 -8.25 -4.44
CA ALA A 59 -1.69 -7.40 -3.29
C ALA A 59 -1.16 -5.96 -3.47
N GLU A 60 0.09 -5.81 -3.92
CA GLU A 60 0.73 -4.54 -4.25
C GLU A 60 -0.10 -3.75 -5.26
N GLN A 61 -0.60 -4.42 -6.30
CA GLN A 61 -1.42 -3.80 -7.32
C GLN A 61 -2.80 -3.34 -6.82
N LEU A 62 -3.42 -4.08 -5.90
CA LEU A 62 -4.65 -3.64 -5.24
C LEU A 62 -4.40 -2.44 -4.32
N ASN A 63 -3.30 -2.45 -3.58
CA ASN A 63 -2.89 -1.31 -2.75
C ASN A 63 -2.54 -0.08 -3.59
N ASN A 64 -1.98 -0.28 -4.79
CA ASN A 64 -1.74 0.79 -5.75
C ASN A 64 -3.06 1.46 -6.17
N ILE A 65 -4.11 0.67 -6.42
CA ILE A 65 -5.45 1.21 -6.76
C ILE A 65 -6.01 2.06 -5.60
N ILE A 66 -5.95 1.54 -4.36
CA ILE A 66 -6.41 2.27 -3.17
C ILE A 66 -5.63 3.59 -3.01
N GLY A 67 -4.30 3.52 -3.10
CA GLY A 67 -3.42 4.67 -3.03
C GLY A 67 -3.77 5.75 -4.06
N ARG A 68 -3.99 5.36 -5.32
CA ARG A 68 -4.41 6.30 -6.38
C ARG A 68 -5.73 7.01 -6.03
N GLY A 69 -6.69 6.28 -5.47
CA GLY A 69 -7.97 6.87 -5.01
C GLY A 69 -7.73 7.95 -3.96
N ILE A 70 -6.98 7.62 -2.90
CA ILE A 70 -6.63 8.59 -1.85
C ILE A 70 -5.93 9.82 -2.42
N GLY A 71 -4.97 9.62 -3.33
CA GLY A 71 -4.23 10.72 -3.95
C GLY A 71 -5.12 11.63 -4.80
N LEU A 72 -6.02 11.05 -5.59
CA LEU A 72 -6.95 11.80 -6.44
C LEU A 72 -7.96 12.64 -5.65
N ASP A 73 -8.47 12.10 -4.55
CA ASP A 73 -9.43 12.81 -3.71
C ASP A 73 -8.76 13.95 -2.91
N ASN A 74 -7.42 13.94 -2.85
CA ASN A 74 -6.61 14.86 -2.06
C ASN A 74 -5.50 15.48 -2.92
N THR A 75 -5.86 16.08 -4.05
CA THR A 75 -4.89 16.77 -4.92
C THR A 75 -4.15 17.88 -4.16
N ASN A 76 -2.83 17.94 -4.33
CA ASN A 76 -1.91 18.86 -3.65
C ASN A 76 -1.69 18.61 -2.14
N ALA A 77 -2.23 17.53 -1.58
CA ALA A 77 -1.89 17.13 -0.21
C ALA A 77 -0.37 16.83 -0.12
N SER A 78 0.21 17.15 1.02
CA SER A 78 1.61 16.91 1.27
C SER A 78 1.89 15.40 1.41
N PRO A 79 3.14 14.93 1.17
CA PRO A 79 3.49 13.53 1.43
C PRO A 79 3.20 13.09 2.88
N SER A 80 3.40 13.97 3.86
CA SER A 80 3.04 13.69 5.26
C SER A 80 1.53 13.53 5.46
N GLU A 81 0.71 14.37 4.83
CA GLU A 81 -0.75 14.28 4.92
C GLU A 81 -1.24 12.97 4.28
N LEU A 82 -0.75 12.64 3.08
CA LEU A 82 -1.08 11.41 2.39
C LEU A 82 -0.63 10.16 3.17
N ALA A 83 0.52 10.21 3.84
CA ALA A 83 0.97 9.12 4.70
C ALA A 83 0.01 8.87 5.88
N LYS A 84 -0.53 9.93 6.47
CA LYS A 84 -1.53 9.81 7.54
C LYS A 84 -2.85 9.25 7.01
N MET A 85 -3.33 9.74 5.86
CA MET A 85 -4.56 9.24 5.23
C MET A 85 -4.45 7.75 4.84
N VAL A 86 -3.29 7.32 4.32
CA VAL A 86 -3.06 5.89 4.03
C VAL A 86 -3.02 5.07 5.32
N LEU A 87 -2.45 5.62 6.41
CA LEU A 87 -2.45 4.94 7.71
C LEU A 87 -3.87 4.83 8.29
N ASP A 88 -4.69 5.87 8.13
CA ASP A 88 -6.10 5.88 8.51
C ASP A 88 -6.88 4.84 7.70
N GLU A 89 -6.69 4.78 6.39
CA GLU A 89 -7.29 3.75 5.52
C GLU A 89 -6.89 2.34 6.00
N PHE A 90 -5.61 2.13 6.30
CA PHE A 90 -5.11 0.83 6.75
C PHE A 90 -5.70 0.40 8.10
N HIS A 91 -5.96 1.34 9.01
CA HIS A 91 -6.60 1.04 10.27
C HIS A 91 -8.12 0.81 10.14
N THR A 92 -8.81 1.65 9.36
CA THR A 92 -10.27 1.70 9.33
C THR A 92 -10.88 0.67 8.37
N ASN A 93 -10.35 0.62 7.14
CA ASN A 93 -10.88 -0.20 6.05
C ASN A 93 -10.00 -1.42 5.80
N GLY A 94 -8.68 -1.21 5.85
CA GLY A 94 -7.64 -2.22 5.66
C GLY A 94 -6.92 -2.07 4.32
N LEU A 95 -5.73 -2.66 4.23
CA LEU A 95 -4.96 -2.81 2.99
C LEU A 95 -4.70 -4.30 2.71
N PHE A 96 -4.33 -4.63 1.48
CA PHE A 96 -4.05 -6.00 1.08
C PHE A 96 -2.67 -6.48 1.56
N THR A 97 -2.65 -7.62 2.23
CA THR A 97 -1.43 -8.36 2.64
C THR A 97 -1.57 -9.81 2.19
N VAL A 98 -0.48 -10.58 2.18
CA VAL A 98 -0.49 -11.98 1.76
C VAL A 98 -0.54 -12.91 2.97
N THR A 99 -1.45 -13.88 2.93
CA THR A 99 -1.49 -15.01 3.86
C THR A 99 -1.16 -16.31 3.15
N LYS A 100 -0.52 -17.22 3.90
CA LYS A 100 -0.27 -18.59 3.46
C LYS A 100 -1.38 -19.49 4.01
N ASN A 101 -2.07 -20.19 3.12
CA ASN A 101 -3.12 -21.14 3.43
C ASN A 101 -2.55 -22.46 3.98
N GLU A 102 -3.39 -23.26 4.62
CA GLU A 102 -3.01 -24.57 5.18
C GLU A 102 -2.49 -25.55 4.11
N ASP A 103 -3.02 -25.47 2.90
CA ASP A 103 -2.60 -26.29 1.75
C ASP A 103 -1.27 -25.83 1.12
N GLY A 104 -0.67 -24.77 1.66
CA GLY A 104 0.60 -24.20 1.20
C GLY A 104 0.48 -23.15 0.10
N SER A 105 -0.73 -22.90 -0.42
CA SER A 105 -1.01 -21.82 -1.37
C SER A 105 -1.04 -20.45 -0.70
N TYR A 106 -1.05 -19.38 -1.49
CA TYR A 106 -1.01 -18.00 -1.02
C TYR A 106 -2.24 -17.21 -1.49
N GLY A 107 -2.73 -16.30 -0.65
CA GLY A 107 -3.86 -15.42 -0.99
C GLY A 107 -3.63 -13.99 -0.50
N ALA A 108 -4.17 -13.01 -1.23
CA ALA A 108 -4.24 -11.63 -0.78
C ALA A 108 -5.53 -11.41 0.02
N GLN A 109 -5.42 -10.79 1.18
CA GLN A 109 -6.56 -10.47 2.05
C GLN A 109 -6.44 -9.06 2.62
N TYR A 110 -7.57 -8.47 2.97
CA TYR A 110 -7.58 -7.26 3.78
C TYR A 110 -7.04 -7.54 5.18
N THR A 111 -6.05 -6.76 5.59
CA THR A 111 -5.55 -6.69 6.95
C THR A 111 -5.76 -5.27 7.45
N ARG A 112 -6.10 -5.14 8.73
CA ARG A 112 -6.22 -3.86 9.42
C ARG A 112 -5.18 -3.78 10.50
N LEU A 113 -4.59 -2.60 10.66
CA LEU A 113 -3.79 -2.32 11.83
C LEU A 113 -4.68 -2.33 13.06
N SER A 114 -4.21 -2.95 14.14
CA SER A 114 -4.77 -2.74 15.47
C SER A 114 -4.65 -1.28 15.87
N LYS A 115 -5.41 -0.88 16.90
CA LYS A 115 -5.32 0.49 17.42
C LYS A 115 -3.91 0.79 17.94
N GLU A 116 -3.27 -0.18 18.57
CA GLU A 116 -1.93 -0.06 19.11
C GLU A 116 -0.87 0.13 18.02
N GLU A 117 -0.97 -0.63 16.92
CA GLU A 117 -0.08 -0.47 15.75
C GLU A 117 -0.29 0.87 15.05
N TYR A 118 -1.55 1.29 14.90
CA TYR A 118 -1.88 2.61 14.37
C TYR A 118 -1.31 3.74 15.23
N ASP A 119 -1.57 3.72 16.54
CA ASP A 119 -1.10 4.75 17.49
C ASP A 119 0.43 4.84 17.50
N TYR A 120 1.11 3.70 17.39
CA TYR A 120 2.57 3.65 17.25
C TYR A 120 3.03 4.30 15.94
N ALA A 121 2.43 3.90 14.80
CA ALA A 121 2.82 4.38 13.49
C ALA A 121 2.54 5.88 13.31
N ILE A 122 1.38 6.38 13.75
CA ILE A 122 1.04 7.81 13.67
C ILE A 122 1.98 8.63 14.56
N GLY A 123 2.38 8.10 15.72
CA GLY A 123 3.39 8.71 16.58
C GLY A 123 4.77 8.83 15.93
N ILE A 124 5.12 7.91 15.03
CA ILE A 124 6.33 8.01 14.20
C ILE A 124 6.14 9.07 13.11
N LEU A 125 5.06 8.98 12.33
CA LEU A 125 4.80 9.91 11.22
C LEU A 125 4.80 11.37 11.69
N ASN A 126 4.25 11.66 12.86
CA ASN A 126 4.24 13.00 13.44
C ASN A 126 5.64 13.57 13.77
N LYS A 127 6.68 12.75 13.78
CA LYS A 127 8.07 13.18 14.00
C LYS A 127 8.84 13.37 12.69
N LEU A 128 8.28 12.94 11.57
CA LEU A 128 8.89 13.05 10.26
C LEU A 128 8.49 14.36 9.58
N ASN A 129 9.36 14.87 8.71
CA ASN A 129 9.03 15.95 7.79
C ASN A 129 8.55 15.43 6.44
N GLU A 130 8.23 16.34 5.52
CA GLU A 130 7.75 16.05 4.16
C GLU A 130 8.66 15.16 3.30
N LYS A 131 9.90 14.91 3.74
CA LYS A 131 10.86 14.02 3.08
C LYS A 131 11.00 12.66 3.81
N GLY A 132 10.19 12.41 4.83
CA GLY A 132 10.28 11.19 5.66
C GLY A 132 11.47 11.18 6.62
N LEU A 133 12.07 12.34 6.91
CA LEU A 133 13.23 12.46 7.81
C LEU A 133 12.81 13.02 9.17
N ILE A 134 13.46 12.58 10.24
CA ILE A 134 13.27 13.18 11.57
C ILE A 134 13.83 14.61 11.55
N ASN A 135 13.04 15.57 12.00
CA ASN A 135 13.55 16.92 12.27
C ASN A 135 14.51 16.84 13.47
N LYS A 136 15.80 17.07 13.21
CA LYS A 136 16.84 17.20 14.25
C LYS A 136 16.83 18.59 14.87
#